data_AF-A0A6M7TKN5-F1
#
_entry.id   AF-A0A6M7TKN5-F1
#
_cell.length_a   1.000
_cell.length_b   1.000
_cell.length_c   1.000
_cell.angle_alpha   90.00
_cell.angle_beta   90.00
_cell.angle_gamma   90.00
#
_symmetry.space_group_name_H-M   'P 1'
#
loop_
_entity.id
_entity.type
_entity.pdbx_description
1 polymer ?
#
loop_
_entity_poly.entity_id
_entity_poly.type
_entity_poly.pdbx_seq_one_letter_code
_entity_poly.pdbx_strand_id
1 'polypeptide(L)'
;MTENSSRPAEDELEAKRKRRFDFKEKVTTKISDIVRFIGLGLIAVFYTIKNGAAYKGFSPAQYLILYIVGISGVISIFLDYIQYNANYYSVDTALKKENLNYEKESFSYRTAEFAFRWKRHVTTFGAAALIVLVLLT
;
A
#
# COMPACT_ATOMS: atom_id res chain seq x y z
N MET A 1 24.73 48.46 4.15
CA MET A 1 23.63 47.61 4.65
C MET A 1 22.90 47.04 3.45
N THR A 2 23.30 45.86 3.00
CA THR A 2 22.65 45.15 1.89
C THR A 2 21.55 44.27 2.49
N GLU A 3 20.32 44.75 2.38
CA GLU A 3 19.14 44.03 2.84
C GLU A 3 18.91 42.78 2.00
N ASN A 4 18.71 41.69 2.73
CA ASN A 4 18.64 40.31 2.32
C ASN A 4 17.32 40.03 1.57
N SER A 5 17.28 40.22 0.25
CA SER A 5 16.08 40.03 -0.58
C SER A 5 15.83 38.57 -1.02
N SER A 6 16.69 37.62 -0.65
CA SER A 6 16.58 36.20 -1.03
C SER A 6 15.75 35.33 -0.08
N ARG A 7 15.50 35.78 1.17
CA ARG A 7 14.77 35.02 2.21
C ARG A 7 13.29 34.69 1.92
N PRO A 8 12.44 35.59 1.37
CA PRO A 8 11.01 35.30 1.23
C PRO A 8 10.71 34.22 0.17
N ALA A 9 11.57 34.07 -0.85
CA ALA A 9 11.41 33.05 -1.87
C ALA A 9 11.74 31.63 -1.36
N GLU A 10 12.73 31.50 -0.48
CA GLU A 10 13.13 30.23 0.13
C GLU A 10 12.06 29.72 1.10
N ASP A 11 11.53 30.59 1.97
CA ASP A 11 10.46 30.26 2.92
C ASP A 11 9.18 29.81 2.20
N GLU A 12 8.83 30.44 1.08
CA GLU A 12 7.67 30.07 0.27
C GLU A 12 7.86 28.71 -0.44
N LEU A 13 9.09 28.43 -0.88
CA LEU A 13 9.48 27.14 -1.46
C LEU A 13 9.44 26.01 -0.43
N GLU A 14 9.91 26.24 0.79
CA GLU A 14 9.84 25.29 1.89
C GLU A 14 8.41 25.02 2.31
N ALA A 15 7.57 26.06 2.44
CA ALA A 15 6.15 25.91 2.73
C ALA A 15 5.42 25.10 1.64
N LYS A 16 5.72 25.35 0.36
CA LYS A 16 5.17 24.57 -0.77
C LYS A 16 5.64 23.11 -0.72
N ARG A 17 6.91 22.85 -0.38
CA ARG A 17 7.43 21.48 -0.22
C ARG A 17 6.73 20.75 0.92
N LYS A 18 6.62 21.37 2.10
CA LYS A 18 5.94 20.80 3.28
C LYS A 18 4.51 20.41 2.97
N ARG A 19 3.72 21.31 2.36
CA ARG A 19 2.33 21.00 1.94
C ARG A 19 2.25 19.79 0.99
N ARG A 20 3.19 19.65 0.06
CA ARG A 20 3.24 18.49 -0.85
C ARG A 20 3.57 17.20 -0.10
N PHE A 21 4.46 17.25 0.88
CA PHE A 21 4.77 16.11 1.73
C PHE A 21 3.58 15.68 2.59
N ASP A 22 2.95 16.63 3.29
CA ASP A 22 1.78 16.36 4.14
C ASP A 22 0.62 15.75 3.32
N PHE A 23 0.39 16.28 2.11
CA PHE A 23 -0.62 15.74 1.20
C PHE A 23 -0.27 14.31 0.76
N LYS A 24 0.98 14.06 0.36
CA LYS A 24 1.45 12.74 -0.06
C LYS A 24 1.31 11.72 1.07
N GLU A 25 1.70 12.09 2.30
CA GLU A 25 1.55 11.25 3.48
C GLU A 25 0.08 10.88 3.70
N LYS A 26 -0.81 11.88 3.75
CA LYS A 26 -2.24 11.68 3.97
C LYS A 26 -2.88 10.76 2.93
N VAL A 27 -2.52 10.93 1.66
CA VAL A 27 -2.99 10.07 0.57
C VAL A 27 -2.42 8.65 0.70
N THR A 28 -1.14 8.50 1.01
CA THR A 28 -0.48 7.19 1.14
C THR A 28 -1.09 6.38 2.28
N THR A 29 -1.33 7.01 3.43
CA THR A 29 -1.99 6.38 4.59
C THR A 29 -3.39 5.90 4.22
N LYS A 30 -4.21 6.77 3.61
CA LYS A 30 -5.56 6.39 3.17
C LYS A 30 -5.55 5.24 2.16
N ILE A 31 -4.63 5.24 1.20
CA ILE A 31 -4.49 4.14 0.24
C ILE A 31 -4.11 2.85 0.98
N SER A 32 -3.24 2.92 1.98
CA SER A 32 -2.88 1.77 2.82
C SER A 32 -4.10 1.16 3.50
N ASP A 33 -4.94 1.99 4.11
CA ASP A 33 -6.14 1.54 4.82
C ASP A 33 -7.15 0.90 3.87
N ILE A 34 -7.35 1.51 2.70
CA ILE A 34 -8.24 0.96 1.65
C ILE A 34 -7.71 -0.38 1.15
N VAL A 35 -6.41 -0.47 0.86
CA VAL A 35 -5.78 -1.72 0.40
C VAL A 35 -5.92 -2.83 1.43
N ARG A 36 -5.71 -2.53 2.71
CA ARG A 36 -5.89 -3.48 3.81
C ARG A 36 -7.34 -3.94 3.91
N PHE A 37 -8.30 -3.03 3.81
CA PHE A 37 -9.71 -3.36 3.86
C PHE A 37 -10.14 -4.27 2.70
N ILE A 38 -9.69 -3.95 1.48
CA ILE A 38 -9.94 -4.81 0.30
C ILE A 38 -9.26 -6.17 0.49
N GLY A 39 -8.00 -6.21 0.92
CA GLY A 39 -7.27 -7.46 1.17
C GLY A 39 -8.01 -8.39 2.14
N LEU A 40 -8.50 -7.85 3.26
CA LEU A 40 -9.34 -8.59 4.21
C LEU A 40 -10.67 -9.05 3.58
N GLY A 41 -11.31 -8.19 2.79
CA GLY A 41 -12.53 -8.52 2.06
C GLY A 41 -12.33 -9.67 1.05
N LEU A 42 -11.22 -9.69 0.31
CA LEU A 42 -10.91 -10.77 -0.63
C LEU A 42 -10.74 -12.12 0.10
N ILE A 43 -10.07 -12.12 1.26
CA ILE A 43 -9.92 -13.33 2.08
C ILE A 43 -11.27 -13.79 2.63
N ALA A 44 -12.09 -12.86 3.13
CA ALA A 44 -13.41 -13.16 3.65
C ALA A 44 -14.28 -13.81 2.56
N VAL A 45 -14.36 -13.19 1.38
CA VAL A 45 -15.12 -13.72 0.24
C VAL A 45 -14.58 -15.08 -0.20
N PHE A 46 -13.26 -15.27 -0.25
CA PHE A 46 -12.67 -16.58 -0.56
C PHE A 46 -13.17 -17.68 0.37
N TYR A 47 -13.13 -17.47 1.68
CA TYR A 47 -13.60 -18.46 2.65
C TYR A 47 -15.11 -18.64 2.64
N THR A 48 -15.88 -17.56 2.42
CA THR A 48 -17.34 -17.64 2.28
C THR A 48 -17.72 -18.52 1.09
N ILE A 49 -17.10 -18.31 -0.08
CA ILE A 49 -17.39 -19.12 -1.27
C ILE A 49 -16.90 -20.55 -1.07
N LYS A 50 -15.64 -20.74 -0.61
CA LYS A 50 -15.03 -22.06 -0.43
C LYS A 50 -15.81 -22.97 0.51
N ASN A 51 -16.43 -22.41 1.55
CA ASN A 51 -17.25 -23.15 2.50
C ASN A 51 -18.74 -23.23 2.09
N GLY A 52 -19.14 -22.53 1.02
CA GLY A 52 -20.50 -22.52 0.52
C GLY A 52 -20.81 -23.69 -0.41
N ALA A 53 -22.11 -23.97 -0.61
CA ALA A 53 -22.55 -25.05 -1.50
C ALA A 53 -22.19 -24.81 -2.97
N ALA A 54 -22.14 -23.54 -3.39
CA ALA A 54 -21.81 -23.13 -4.76
C ALA A 54 -20.42 -23.60 -5.20
N TYR A 55 -19.46 -23.72 -4.27
CA TYR A 55 -18.10 -24.19 -4.56
C TYR A 55 -18.10 -25.58 -5.21
N LYS A 56 -19.03 -26.47 -4.87
CA LYS A 56 -19.10 -27.83 -5.43
C LYS A 56 -19.40 -27.86 -6.93
N GLY A 57 -20.02 -26.79 -7.47
CA GLY A 57 -20.38 -26.67 -8.88
C GLY A 57 -19.33 -25.99 -9.74
N PHE A 58 -18.20 -25.58 -9.17
CA PHE A 58 -17.21 -24.79 -9.91
C PHE A 58 -16.46 -25.65 -10.93
N SER A 59 -16.21 -25.05 -12.09
CA SER A 59 -15.27 -25.54 -13.10
C SER A 59 -13.81 -25.35 -12.65
N PRO A 60 -12.84 -26.06 -13.24
CA PRO A 60 -11.41 -25.88 -12.96
C PRO A 60 -10.94 -24.42 -13.06
N ALA A 61 -11.47 -23.68 -14.03
CA ALA A 61 -11.15 -22.26 -14.21
C ALA A 61 -11.67 -21.40 -13.05
N GLN A 62 -12.91 -21.61 -12.61
CA GLN A 62 -13.49 -20.87 -11.48
C GLN A 62 -12.75 -21.17 -10.17
N TYR A 63 -12.32 -22.43 -9.95
CA TYR A 63 -11.46 -22.75 -8.80
C TYR A 63 -10.16 -21.97 -8.84
N LEU A 64 -9.46 -21.96 -9.99
CA LEU A 64 -8.21 -21.23 -10.13
C LEU A 64 -8.39 -19.73 -9.84
N ILE A 65 -9.43 -19.12 -10.39
CA ILE A 65 -9.75 -17.70 -10.17
C ILE A 65 -10.06 -17.44 -8.68
N LEU A 66 -10.84 -18.31 -8.03
CA LEU A 66 -11.14 -18.18 -6.60
C LEU A 66 -9.86 -18.26 -5.74
N TYR A 67 -8.93 -19.16 -6.05
CA TYR A 67 -7.64 -19.21 -5.36
C TYR A 67 -6.78 -17.96 -5.61
N ILE A 68 -6.81 -17.40 -6.82
CA ILE A 68 -6.15 -16.12 -7.12
C ILE A 68 -6.71 -14.99 -6.24
N VAL A 69 -8.03 -14.92 -6.04
CA VAL A 69 -8.68 -13.95 -5.15
C VAL A 69 -8.14 -14.08 -3.73
N GLY A 70 -8.16 -15.29 -3.17
CA GLY A 70 -7.70 -15.56 -1.79
C GLY A 70 -6.21 -15.26 -1.60
N ILE A 71 -5.35 -15.76 -2.49
CA ILE A 71 -3.90 -15.55 -2.44
C ILE A 71 -3.55 -14.07 -2.57
N SER A 72 -4.23 -13.35 -3.47
CA SER A 72 -4.01 -11.91 -3.63
C SER A 72 -4.37 -11.13 -2.37
N GLY A 73 -5.46 -11.51 -1.67
CA GLY A 73 -5.80 -10.92 -0.37
C GLY A 73 -4.71 -11.13 0.68
N VAL A 74 -4.18 -12.35 0.80
CA VAL A 74 -3.10 -12.67 1.76
C VAL A 74 -1.81 -11.92 1.43
N ILE A 75 -1.38 -11.93 0.16
CA ILE A 75 -0.16 -11.23 -0.27
C ILE A 75 -0.30 -9.72 -0.05
N SER A 76 -1.50 -9.14 -0.30
CA SER A 76 -1.77 -7.73 -0.06
C SER A 76 -1.55 -7.33 1.41
N ILE A 77 -2.10 -8.10 2.35
CA ILE A 77 -1.93 -7.86 3.80
C ILE A 77 -0.47 -8.05 4.21
N PHE A 78 0.20 -9.07 3.69
CA PHE A 78 1.59 -9.32 3.98
C PHE A 78 2.50 -8.17 3.52
N LEU A 79 2.27 -7.64 2.32
CA LEU A 79 3.01 -6.47 1.82
C LEU A 79 2.69 -5.20 2.59
N ASP A 80 1.44 -5.02 3.05
CA ASP A 80 1.07 -3.93 3.95
C ASP A 80 1.85 -4.00 5.28
N TYR A 81 2.00 -5.20 5.83
CA TYR A 81 2.81 -5.44 7.03
C TYR A 81 4.30 -5.15 6.79
N ILE A 82 4.88 -5.62 5.68
CA ILE A 82 6.28 -5.31 5.32
C ILE A 82 6.48 -3.80 5.23
N GLN A 83 5.57 -3.09 4.57
CA GLN A 83 5.67 -1.64 4.43
C GLN A 83 5.60 -0.95 5.79
N TYR A 84 4.70 -1.38 6.68
CA TYR A 84 4.57 -0.82 8.02
C TYR A 84 5.88 -0.96 8.82
N ASN A 85 6.47 -2.15 8.80
CA ASN A 85 7.75 -2.41 9.47
C ASN A 85 8.89 -1.58 8.85
N ALA A 86 8.99 -1.55 7.52
CA ALA A 86 10.03 -0.78 6.84
C ALA A 86 9.93 0.72 7.13
N ASN A 87 8.69 1.26 7.19
CA ASN A 87 8.45 2.64 7.60
C ASN A 87 8.86 2.87 9.07
N TYR A 88 8.50 1.98 9.98
CA TYR A 88 8.90 2.06 11.39
C TYR A 88 10.43 2.13 11.55
N TYR A 89 11.16 1.22 10.89
CA TYR A 89 12.63 1.24 10.90
C TYR A 89 13.22 2.50 10.27
N SER A 90 12.61 3.02 9.20
CA SER A 90 13.04 4.27 8.58
C SER A 90 12.90 5.46 9.54
N VAL A 91 11.83 5.52 10.32
CA VAL A 91 11.62 6.60 11.32
C VAL A 91 12.60 6.44 12.48
N ASP A 92 12.77 5.23 13.01
CA ASP A 92 13.72 4.94 14.10
C ASP A 92 15.16 5.29 13.71
N THR A 93 15.53 5.06 12.44
CA THR A 93 16.85 5.43 11.91
C THR A 93 17.02 6.94 11.77
N ALA A 94 15.96 7.65 11.36
CA ALA A 94 15.98 9.11 11.22
C ALA A 94 16.08 9.82 12.58
N LEU A 95 15.38 9.32 13.61
CA LEU A 95 15.41 9.86 14.97
C LEU A 95 16.77 9.72 15.66
N LYS A 96 17.59 8.76 15.24
CA LYS A 96 18.95 8.54 15.79
C LYS A 96 20.02 9.42 15.16
N LYS A 97 19.69 10.25 14.16
CA LYS A 97 20.63 11.13 13.45
C LYS A 97 20.48 12.59 13.90
N GLU A 98 21.60 13.28 14.10
CA GLU A 98 21.62 14.71 14.50
C GLU A 98 20.89 15.64 13.52
N ASN A 99 20.88 15.29 12.22
CA ASN A 99 20.24 16.11 11.19
C ASN A 99 18.75 15.80 10.97
N LEU A 100 18.17 14.79 11.65
CA LEU A 100 16.76 14.36 11.56
C LEU A 100 16.21 14.16 10.13
N ASN A 101 17.07 14.09 9.12
CA ASN A 101 16.70 14.03 7.72
C ASN A 101 16.49 12.58 7.29
N TYR A 102 15.39 12.33 6.56
CA TYR A 102 15.12 11.03 5.95
C TYR A 102 16.14 10.70 4.86
N GLU A 103 16.85 9.58 5.03
CA GLU A 103 17.69 9.03 3.97
C GLU A 103 16.82 8.29 2.95
N LYS A 104 16.58 8.96 1.81
CA LYS A 104 15.86 8.39 0.66
C LYS A 104 16.58 7.19 0.03
N GLU A 105 17.87 7.03 0.28
CA GLU A 105 18.66 5.89 -0.21
C GLU A 105 18.70 4.70 0.76
N SER A 106 18.13 4.83 1.96
CA SER A 106 18.10 3.75 2.93
C SER A 106 17.34 2.53 2.39
N PHE A 107 17.87 1.34 2.66
CA PHE A 107 17.25 0.07 2.25
C PHE A 107 15.80 -0.05 2.75
N SER A 108 15.51 0.46 3.95
CA SER A 108 14.17 0.53 4.53
C SER A 108 13.22 1.37 3.69
N TYR A 109 13.65 2.55 3.21
CA TYR A 109 12.83 3.40 2.35
C TYR A 109 12.53 2.73 0.99
N ARG A 110 13.53 2.10 0.37
CA ARG A 110 13.34 1.35 -0.89
C ARG A 110 12.40 0.15 -0.71
N THR A 111 12.52 -0.56 0.41
CA THR A 111 11.66 -1.70 0.74
C THR A 111 10.21 -1.26 0.96
N ALA A 112 9.99 -0.13 1.66
CA ALA A 112 8.66 0.44 1.85
C ALA A 112 8.03 0.87 0.52
N GLU A 113 8.79 1.51 -0.37
CA GLU A 113 8.28 1.92 -1.69
C GLU A 113 7.95 0.71 -2.58
N PHE A 114 8.81 -0.30 -2.59
CA PHE A 114 8.56 -1.55 -3.30
C PHE A 114 7.29 -2.24 -2.82
N ALA A 115 7.15 -2.41 -1.49
CA ALA A 115 5.99 -3.03 -0.87
C ALA A 115 4.70 -2.23 -1.17
N PHE A 116 4.75 -0.90 -1.13
CA PHE A 116 3.62 -0.04 -1.45
C PHE A 116 3.16 -0.15 -2.91
N ARG A 117 4.10 -0.24 -3.87
CA ARG A 117 3.76 -0.42 -5.28
C ARG A 117 3.15 -1.80 -5.52
N TRP A 118 3.81 -2.85 -5.02
CA TRP A 118 3.36 -4.22 -5.23
C TRP A 118 2.00 -4.51 -4.58
N LYS A 119 1.75 -4.03 -3.36
CA LYS A 119 0.47 -4.30 -2.68
C LYS A 119 -0.72 -3.72 -3.45
N ARG A 120 -0.55 -2.55 -4.08
CA ARG A 120 -1.60 -1.94 -4.91
C ARG A 120 -1.91 -2.80 -6.12
N HIS A 121 -0.88 -3.26 -6.84
CA HIS A 121 -1.08 -4.12 -8.00
C HIS A 121 -1.74 -5.44 -7.64
N VAL A 122 -1.28 -6.11 -6.57
CA VAL A 122 -1.85 -7.37 -6.10
C VAL A 122 -3.30 -7.21 -5.67
N THR A 123 -3.63 -6.14 -4.95
CA THR A 123 -4.99 -5.87 -4.48
C THR A 123 -5.94 -5.60 -5.64
N THR A 124 -5.53 -4.77 -6.59
CA THR A 124 -6.33 -4.50 -7.80
C THR A 124 -6.50 -5.75 -8.64
N PHE A 125 -5.45 -6.56 -8.78
CA PHE A 125 -5.51 -7.84 -9.50
C PHE A 125 -6.48 -8.83 -8.83
N GLY A 126 -6.40 -8.98 -7.50
CA GLY A 126 -7.33 -9.80 -6.73
C GLY A 126 -8.78 -9.33 -6.82
N ALA A 127 -9.02 -8.02 -6.77
CA ALA A 127 -10.35 -7.45 -6.95
C ALA A 127 -10.90 -7.68 -8.36
N ALA A 128 -10.06 -7.52 -9.39
CA ALA A 128 -10.44 -7.81 -10.77
C ALA A 128 -10.75 -9.30 -10.96
N ALA A 129 -9.95 -10.20 -10.38
CA ALA A 129 -10.20 -11.63 -10.39
C ALA A 129 -11.54 -11.98 -9.74
N LEU A 130 -11.91 -11.30 -8.64
CA LEU A 130 -13.22 -11.49 -8.01
C LEU A 130 -14.37 -11.04 -8.92
N ILE A 131 -14.23 -9.90 -9.61
CA ILE A 131 -15.25 -9.44 -10.58
C ILE A 131 -15.41 -10.47 -11.69
N VAL A 132 -14.31 -10.97 -12.25
CA VAL A 132 -14.33 -12.01 -13.30
C VAL A 132 -14.98 -13.28 -12.77
N LEU A 133 -14.68 -13.71 -11.54
CA LEU A 133 -15.33 -14.86 -10.93
C LEU A 133 -16.84 -14.66 -10.90
N VAL A 134 -17.32 -13.55 -10.36
CA VAL A 134 -18.75 -13.23 -10.28
C VAL A 134 -19.43 -13.22 -11.64
N LEU A 135 -18.77 -12.74 -12.70
CA LEU A 135 -19.32 -12.74 -14.06
C LEU A 135 -19.39 -14.14 -14.69
N LEU A 136 -18.56 -15.07 -14.24
CA LEU A 136 -18.48 -16.44 -14.76
C LEU A 136 -19.29 -17.45 -13.93
N THR A 137 -19.80 -17.06 -12.75
CA THR A 137 -20.55 -17.95 -11.86
C THR A 137 -22.05 -17.73 -12.02
#